data_AF-A0A8J1VRT5-F1
#
_entry.id   AF-A0A8J1VRT5-F1
#
_cell.length_a   1.000
_cell.length_b   1.000
_cell.length_c   1.000
_cell.angle_alpha   90.00
_cell.angle_beta   90.00
_cell.angle_gamma   90.00
#
_symmetry.space_group_name_H-M   'P 1'
#
loop_
_entity.id
_entity.type
_entity.pdbx_description
1 polymer ?
#
loop_
_entity_poly.entity_id
_entity_poly.type
_entity_poly.pdbx_seq_one_letter_code
_entity_poly.pdbx_strand_id
1 'polypeptide(L)'
;MKRNKDLARAADAEVLVVDNGKLPSVEFAWDYLNNQLARQIWNSAAQLAKTPYLKIAFAELISLEGQPDHKLLLDMLEQLQKHGIVIIEGVPTEATGDQTCMLRKVMSHIGTLRNTFYGETWDVKAVEQSKNVAYTNINLGLHMDLLSFENPPRFQALHCLRNRVEGGASYFVDSFAVAQNFAQRYRDQAKLLAKSKI
;
A
#
# COMPACT_ATOMS: atom_id res chain seq x y z
N MET A 1 -18.15 -14.56 5.29
CA MET A 1 -18.15 -13.45 4.30
C MET A 1 -18.32 -14.06 2.92
N LYS A 2 -19.51 -13.94 2.32
CA LYS A 2 -19.82 -14.53 1.01
C LYS A 2 -18.96 -13.81 -0.04
N ARG A 3 -18.08 -14.53 -0.75
CA ARG A 3 -17.47 -14.01 -1.98
C ARG A 3 -18.62 -13.73 -2.95
N ASN A 4 -18.80 -12.48 -3.38
CA ASN A 4 -19.68 -12.19 -4.50
C ASN A 4 -19.15 -13.01 -5.69
N LYS A 5 -19.93 -14.01 -6.09
CA LYS A 5 -19.65 -14.89 -7.23
C LYS A 5 -20.06 -14.25 -8.57
N ASP A 6 -20.50 -13.00 -8.55
CA ASP A 6 -21.10 -12.32 -9.70
C ASP A 6 -20.14 -11.33 -10.39
N LEU A 7 -18.82 -11.58 -10.33
CA LEU A 7 -17.91 -11.08 -11.37
C LEU A 7 -17.86 -12.11 -12.51
N ALA A 8 -19.03 -12.52 -12.98
CA ALA A 8 -19.16 -13.38 -14.15
C ALA A 8 -19.01 -12.49 -15.40
N ARG A 9 -17.92 -12.76 -16.14
CA ARG A 9 -17.59 -12.18 -17.44
C ARG A 9 -18.79 -12.25 -18.40
N ALA A 10 -19.36 -11.11 -18.78
CA ALA A 10 -19.99 -10.99 -20.09
C ALA A 10 -18.85 -10.84 -21.11
N ALA A 11 -18.79 -11.73 -22.09
CA ALA A 11 -17.63 -11.86 -23.00
C ALA A 11 -17.36 -10.63 -23.88
N ASP A 12 -18.30 -9.65 -23.91
CA ASP A 12 -18.30 -8.51 -24.83
C ASP A 12 -18.41 -7.14 -24.12
N ALA A 13 -18.30 -7.08 -22.80
CA ALA A 13 -18.40 -5.81 -22.09
C ALA A 13 -17.10 -5.01 -22.25
N GLU A 14 -17.15 -3.80 -22.83
CA GLU A 14 -16.03 -2.84 -22.91
C GLU A 14 -15.75 -2.14 -21.57
N VAL A 15 -16.67 -2.25 -20.62
CA VAL A 15 -16.61 -1.63 -19.30
C VAL A 15 -16.87 -2.63 -18.18
N LEU A 16 -16.24 -2.39 -17.02
CA LEU A 16 -16.57 -2.98 -15.73
C LEU A 16 -17.50 -2.04 -14.98
N VAL A 17 -18.71 -2.49 -14.67
CA VAL A 17 -19.65 -1.75 -13.82
C VAL A 17 -19.45 -2.16 -12.36
N VAL A 18 -19.18 -1.20 -11.49
CA VAL A 18 -19.05 -1.39 -10.05
C VAL A 18 -20.28 -0.80 -9.38
N ASP A 19 -21.14 -1.67 -8.85
CA ASP A 19 -22.27 -1.31 -7.98
C ASP A 19 -21.97 -1.79 -6.55
N ASN A 20 -21.91 -0.83 -5.62
CA ASN A 20 -21.69 -1.09 -4.19
C ASN A 20 -22.98 -0.90 -3.36
N GLY A 21 -24.14 -0.73 -4.01
CA GLY A 21 -25.47 -0.63 -3.38
C GLY A 21 -25.70 0.60 -2.49
N LYS A 22 -24.68 1.46 -2.32
CA LYS A 22 -24.71 2.66 -1.46
C LYS A 22 -24.34 3.94 -2.20
N LEU A 23 -23.69 3.81 -3.34
CA LEU A 23 -23.23 4.90 -4.19
C LEU A 23 -23.74 4.64 -5.62
N PRO A 24 -23.86 5.69 -6.45
CA PRO A 24 -24.12 5.51 -7.87
C PRO A 24 -23.15 4.50 -8.49
N SER A 25 -23.65 3.65 -9.38
CA SER A 25 -22.81 2.72 -10.12
C SER A 25 -21.76 3.49 -10.93
N VAL A 26 -20.52 3.00 -10.92
CA VAL A 26 -19.42 3.59 -11.68
C VAL A 26 -18.96 2.61 -12.73
N GLU A 27 -18.68 3.10 -13.94
CA GLU A 27 -18.19 2.29 -15.06
C GLU A 27 -16.70 2.58 -15.31
N PHE A 28 -15.91 1.53 -15.49
CA PHE A 28 -14.50 1.62 -15.83
C PHE A 28 -14.23 0.91 -17.14
N ALA A 29 -13.63 1.59 -18.12
CA ALA A 29 -13.19 0.94 -19.35
C ALA A 29 -12.18 -0.18 -19.04
N TRP A 30 -12.32 -1.34 -19.68
CA TRP A 30 -11.37 -2.43 -19.49
C TRP A 30 -9.96 -2.08 -19.97
N ASP A 31 -9.85 -1.25 -21.00
CA ASP A 31 -8.56 -0.73 -21.47
C ASP A 31 -7.83 0.03 -20.35
N TYR A 32 -8.55 0.88 -19.62
CA TYR A 32 -8.01 1.59 -18.46
C TYR A 32 -7.53 0.61 -17.38
N LEU A 33 -8.35 -0.39 -17.01
CA LEU A 33 -8.00 -1.36 -15.97
C LEU A 33 -6.82 -2.27 -16.35
N ASN A 34 -6.74 -2.72 -17.60
CA ASN A 34 -5.74 -3.69 -18.04
C ASN A 34 -4.45 -3.05 -18.53
N ASN A 35 -4.52 -1.93 -19.24
CA ASN A 35 -3.37 -1.31 -19.88
C ASN A 35 -2.85 -0.14 -19.05
N GLN A 36 -3.74 0.74 -18.58
CA GLN A 36 -3.29 1.91 -17.82
C GLN A 36 -2.87 1.53 -16.40
N LEU A 37 -3.56 0.62 -15.72
CA LEU A 37 -3.21 0.20 -14.35
C LEU A 37 -2.27 -1.00 -14.28
N ALA A 38 -1.63 -1.37 -15.40
CA ALA A 38 -0.65 -2.45 -15.43
C ALA A 38 0.52 -2.16 -14.47
N ARG A 39 0.95 -3.19 -13.72
CA ARG A 39 2.11 -3.12 -12.82
C ARG A 39 3.35 -2.72 -13.61
N GLN A 40 4.06 -1.70 -13.12
CA GLN A 40 5.33 -1.24 -13.68
C GLN A 40 6.45 -1.52 -12.68
N ILE A 41 7.35 -2.43 -13.06
CA ILE A 41 8.48 -2.83 -12.22
C ILE A 41 9.54 -1.74 -12.14
N TRP A 42 10.19 -1.64 -10.99
CA TRP A 42 11.30 -0.72 -10.79
C TRP A 42 12.48 -1.37 -10.07
N ASN A 43 13.69 -0.89 -10.36
CA ASN A 43 14.94 -1.44 -9.80
C ASN A 43 15.85 -0.39 -9.15
N SER A 44 15.43 0.87 -9.13
CA SER A 44 16.21 1.96 -8.54
C SER A 44 15.31 3.11 -8.09
N ALA A 45 15.77 3.83 -7.06
CA ALA A 45 15.11 5.06 -6.61
C ALA A 45 15.05 6.12 -7.73
N ALA A 46 16.07 6.19 -8.59
CA ALA A 46 16.10 7.13 -9.72
C ALA A 46 15.03 6.83 -10.78
N GLN A 47 14.67 5.56 -10.99
CA GLN A 47 13.56 5.20 -11.86
C GLN A 47 12.22 5.60 -11.21
N LEU A 48 12.03 5.23 -9.94
CA LEU A 48 10.81 5.52 -9.21
C LEU A 48 10.57 7.03 -9.05
N ALA A 49 11.63 7.82 -8.84
CA ALA A 49 11.55 9.28 -8.72
C ALA A 49 11.03 10.00 -9.99
N LYS A 50 10.97 9.31 -11.14
CA LYS A 50 10.40 9.86 -12.39
C LYS A 50 8.89 9.73 -12.45
N THR A 51 8.27 8.94 -11.57
CA THR A 51 6.82 8.77 -11.57
C THR A 51 6.16 10.00 -10.91
N PRO A 52 5.20 10.64 -11.58
CA PRO A 52 4.73 11.99 -11.21
C PRO A 52 4.10 12.06 -9.80
N TYR A 53 3.49 10.96 -9.35
CA TYR A 53 2.74 10.92 -8.10
C TYR A 53 3.43 10.10 -7.01
N LEU A 54 4.75 9.83 -7.14
CA LEU A 54 5.50 9.16 -6.06
C LEU A 54 5.42 9.95 -4.76
N LYS A 55 5.52 11.27 -4.85
CA LYS A 55 5.49 12.20 -3.74
C LYS A 55 4.34 13.16 -3.91
N ILE A 56 3.49 13.26 -2.90
CA ILE A 56 2.31 14.12 -2.90
C ILE A 56 2.33 14.97 -1.64
N ALA A 57 2.10 16.28 -1.77
CA ALA A 57 1.96 17.14 -0.60
C ALA A 57 0.61 16.88 0.08
N PHE A 58 0.62 16.67 1.39
CA PHE A 58 -0.61 16.45 2.17
C PHE A 58 -1.63 17.58 1.99
N ALA A 59 -1.16 18.83 1.94
CA ALA A 59 -2.01 20.02 1.78
C ALA A 59 -2.71 20.09 0.42
N GLU A 60 -2.20 19.39 -0.59
CA GLU A 60 -2.87 19.25 -1.91
C GLU A 60 -3.85 18.08 -1.90
N LEU A 61 -3.54 17.01 -1.15
CA LEU A 61 -4.35 15.80 -1.11
C LEU A 61 -5.64 15.97 -0.28
N ILE A 62 -5.56 16.65 0.86
CA ILE A 62 -6.69 16.82 1.79
C ILE A 62 -6.79 18.28 2.21
N SER A 63 -7.99 18.86 2.08
CA SER A 63 -8.30 20.22 2.52
C SER A 63 -8.28 20.36 4.05
N LEU A 64 -8.29 21.60 4.55
CA LEU A 64 -8.36 21.86 6.00
C LEU A 64 -9.64 21.31 6.65
N GLU A 65 -10.73 21.24 5.87
CA GLU A 65 -12.02 20.67 6.25
C GLU A 65 -12.06 19.13 6.16
N GLY A 66 -10.96 18.50 5.74
CA GLY A 66 -10.84 17.06 5.63
C GLY A 66 -11.48 16.46 4.39
N GLN A 67 -11.68 17.25 3.32
CA GLN A 67 -12.16 16.73 2.04
C GLN A 67 -10.97 16.44 1.12
N PRO A 68 -10.91 15.27 0.48
CA PRO A 68 -9.83 14.95 -0.43
C PRO A 68 -10.04 15.62 -1.79
N ASP A 69 -8.95 16.01 -2.46
CA ASP A 69 -9.01 16.23 -3.91
C ASP A 69 -9.21 14.86 -4.59
N HIS A 70 -10.39 14.64 -5.16
CA HIS A 70 -10.74 13.34 -5.75
C HIS A 70 -9.85 12.95 -6.92
N LYS A 71 -9.36 13.92 -7.70
CA LYS A 71 -8.48 13.64 -8.83
C LYS A 71 -7.11 13.21 -8.34
N LEU A 72 -6.54 13.96 -7.40
CA LEU A 72 -5.24 13.64 -6.82
C LEU A 72 -5.28 12.35 -5.99
N LEU A 73 -6.40 12.07 -5.32
CA LEU A 73 -6.64 10.79 -4.66
C LEU A 73 -6.65 9.64 -5.68
N LEU A 74 -7.30 9.79 -6.83
CA LEU A 74 -7.25 8.81 -7.91
C LEU A 74 -5.82 8.62 -8.42
N ASP A 75 -5.12 9.71 -8.75
CA ASP A 75 -3.73 9.70 -9.22
C ASP A 75 -2.80 8.97 -8.22
N MET A 76 -2.99 9.19 -6.91
CA MET A 76 -2.30 8.48 -5.83
C MET A 76 -2.60 6.97 -5.83
N LEU A 77 -3.86 6.59 -6.00
CA LEU A 77 -4.28 5.19 -6.03
C LEU A 77 -3.76 4.47 -7.28
N GLU A 78 -3.75 5.14 -8.44
CA GLU A 78 -3.14 4.60 -9.64
C GLU A 78 -1.63 4.41 -9.48
N GLN A 79 -0.93 5.38 -8.90
CA GLN A 79 0.50 5.27 -8.58
C GLN A 79 0.77 4.05 -7.70
N LEU A 80 -0.02 3.88 -6.63
CA LEU A 80 0.10 2.74 -5.73
C LEU A 80 -0.21 1.42 -6.46
N GLN A 81 -1.21 1.41 -7.33
CA GLN A 81 -1.56 0.23 -8.14
C GLN A 81 -0.51 -0.10 -9.20
N LYS A 82 0.15 0.89 -9.83
CA LYS A 82 1.18 0.72 -10.86
C LYS A 82 2.53 0.37 -10.25
N HIS A 83 2.98 1.10 -9.23
CA HIS A 83 4.36 1.03 -8.71
C HIS A 83 4.47 0.45 -7.29
N GLY A 84 3.37 0.30 -6.57
CA GLY A 84 3.34 -0.33 -5.24
C GLY A 84 3.73 0.59 -4.08
N ILE A 85 4.00 1.88 -4.34
CA ILE A 85 4.41 2.83 -3.30
C ILE A 85 4.05 4.27 -3.67
N VAL A 86 3.67 5.05 -2.64
CA VAL A 86 3.49 6.50 -2.66
C VAL A 86 3.93 7.08 -1.31
N ILE A 87 4.41 8.31 -1.32
CA ILE A 87 4.87 9.06 -0.15
C ILE A 87 4.02 10.32 -0.06
N ILE A 88 3.37 10.53 1.09
CA ILE A 88 2.64 11.75 1.37
C ILE A 88 3.50 12.60 2.30
N GLU A 89 3.88 13.80 1.85
CA GLU A 89 4.79 14.71 2.53
C GLU A 89 4.02 15.80 3.28
N GLY A 90 4.52 16.22 4.46
CA GLY A 90 3.90 17.29 5.24
C GLY A 90 2.60 16.89 5.97
N VAL A 91 2.41 15.60 6.27
CA VAL A 91 1.27 15.13 7.07
C VAL A 91 1.39 15.66 8.51
N PRO A 92 0.34 16.28 9.09
CA PRO A 92 0.37 16.80 10.46
C PRO A 92 0.60 15.71 11.52
N THR A 93 1.42 16.00 12.52
CA THR A 93 1.91 15.01 13.52
C THR A 93 1.41 15.26 14.95
N GLU A 94 0.58 16.29 15.17
CA GLU A 94 0.15 16.72 16.49
C GLU A 94 -0.82 15.73 17.12
N ALA A 95 -1.77 15.22 16.33
CA ALA A 95 -2.74 14.23 16.76
C ALA A 95 -2.18 12.81 16.59
N THR A 96 -1.85 12.15 17.69
CA THR A 96 -1.24 10.81 17.69
C THR A 96 -2.18 9.70 18.18
N GLY A 97 -3.37 10.05 18.69
CA GLY A 97 -4.32 9.06 19.16
C GLY A 97 -4.92 8.27 17.99
N ASP A 98 -5.20 6.98 18.19
CA ASP A 98 -5.75 6.09 17.16
C ASP A 98 -6.96 6.69 16.42
N GLN A 99 -7.88 7.32 17.15
CA GLN A 99 -9.11 7.90 16.58
C GLN A 99 -8.93 9.30 15.96
N THR A 100 -7.82 9.98 16.27
CA THR A 100 -7.61 11.38 15.88
C THR A 100 -6.46 11.57 14.90
N CYS A 101 -5.64 10.53 14.68
CA CYS A 101 -4.44 10.60 13.87
C CYS A 101 -4.74 10.87 12.39
N MET A 102 -3.82 11.57 11.72
CA MET A 102 -3.97 11.89 10.31
C MET A 102 -3.92 10.66 9.41
N LEU A 103 -3.18 9.61 9.81
CA LEU A 103 -3.18 8.33 9.08
C LEU A 103 -4.59 7.79 8.90
N ARG A 104 -5.38 7.73 9.98
CA ARG A 104 -6.77 7.25 9.92
C ARG A 104 -7.62 8.13 9.01
N LYS A 105 -7.50 9.45 9.13
CA LYS A 105 -8.25 10.40 8.29
C LYS A 105 -7.94 10.19 6.80
N VAL A 106 -6.67 10.18 6.41
CA VAL A 106 -6.27 9.96 5.02
C VAL A 106 -6.76 8.60 4.50
N MET A 107 -6.52 7.53 5.26
CA MET A 107 -6.88 6.18 4.83
C MET A 107 -8.39 5.96 4.76
N SER A 108 -9.20 6.69 5.54
CA SER A 108 -10.67 6.59 5.51
C SER A 108 -11.29 7.02 4.17
N HIS A 109 -10.59 7.84 3.37
CA HIS A 109 -11.02 8.18 2.01
C HIS A 109 -10.76 7.06 1.00
N ILE A 110 -9.88 6.11 1.31
CA ILE A 110 -9.54 4.98 0.45
C ILE A 110 -10.40 3.77 0.80
N GLY A 111 -10.58 3.51 2.10
CA GLY A 111 -11.38 2.40 2.57
C GLY A 111 -11.31 2.20 4.08
N THR A 112 -11.78 1.04 4.53
CA THR A 112 -11.77 0.68 5.96
C THR A 112 -10.39 0.22 6.40
N LEU A 113 -9.92 0.71 7.55
CA LEU A 113 -8.75 0.14 8.21
C LEU A 113 -9.04 -1.31 8.62
N ARG A 114 -8.06 -2.17 8.42
CA ARG A 114 -8.18 -3.58 8.78
C ARG A 114 -7.75 -3.79 10.22
N ASN A 115 -8.67 -4.20 11.08
CA ASN A 115 -8.34 -4.59 12.44
C ASN A 115 -7.49 -5.87 12.45
N THR A 116 -6.43 -5.88 13.26
CA THR A 116 -5.54 -7.02 13.50
C THR A 116 -5.44 -7.26 15.01
N PHE A 117 -4.62 -8.23 15.44
CA PHE A 117 -4.34 -8.36 16.87
C PHE A 117 -3.49 -7.21 17.44
N TYR A 118 -2.94 -6.34 16.60
CA TYR A 118 -2.33 -5.07 17.01
C TYR A 118 -3.34 -3.91 17.11
N GLY A 119 -4.61 -4.13 16.74
CA GLY A 119 -5.63 -3.09 16.59
C GLY A 119 -5.80 -2.63 15.14
N GLU A 120 -6.55 -1.53 14.95
CA GLU A 120 -6.74 -0.87 13.65
C GLU A 120 -5.55 0.04 13.27
N THR A 121 -4.91 0.64 14.28
CA THR A 121 -3.60 1.29 14.17
C THR A 121 -2.73 0.89 15.36
N TRP A 122 -1.42 1.08 15.25
CA TRP A 122 -0.47 0.80 16.33
C TRP A 122 0.77 1.70 16.21
N ASP A 123 1.36 2.02 17.35
CA ASP A 123 2.59 2.80 17.43
C ASP A 123 3.81 1.91 17.17
N VAL A 124 4.64 2.28 16.19
CA VAL A 124 5.97 1.71 16.01
C VAL A 124 6.99 2.58 16.73
N LYS A 125 7.44 2.12 17.91
CA LYS A 125 8.47 2.78 18.71
C LYS A 125 9.32 1.73 19.42
N ALA A 126 10.59 2.03 19.65
CA ALA A 126 11.45 1.15 20.44
C ALA A 126 10.96 1.09 21.90
N VAL A 127 10.77 -0.11 22.43
CA VAL A 127 10.37 -0.38 23.82
C VAL A 127 11.28 -1.45 24.39
N GLU A 128 11.70 -1.28 25.64
CA GLU A 128 12.50 -2.29 26.34
C GLU A 128 11.76 -3.63 26.41
N GLN A 129 12.50 -4.74 26.24
CA GLN A 129 11.99 -6.11 26.33
C GLN A 129 10.83 -6.44 25.36
N SER A 130 10.75 -5.75 24.21
CA SER A 130 9.76 -6.08 23.18
C SER A 130 9.96 -7.50 22.63
N LYS A 131 8.83 -8.20 22.42
CA LYS A 131 8.78 -9.48 21.70
C LYS A 131 8.65 -9.32 20.18
N ASN A 132 8.25 -8.13 19.72
CA ASN A 132 8.18 -7.82 18.29
C ASN A 132 9.42 -7.02 17.88
N VAL A 133 10.16 -7.53 16.89
CA VAL A 133 11.38 -6.89 16.37
C VAL A 133 11.11 -5.45 15.87
N ALA A 134 9.88 -5.17 15.40
CA ALA A 134 9.48 -3.83 14.98
C ALA A 134 9.50 -2.79 16.11
N TYR A 135 9.46 -3.21 17.38
CA TYR A 135 9.55 -2.32 18.54
C TYR A 135 10.92 -2.39 19.21
N THR A 136 11.97 -2.68 18.44
CA THR A 136 13.37 -2.67 18.89
C THR A 136 14.19 -1.70 18.04
N ASN A 137 15.45 -1.46 18.39
CA ASN A 137 16.40 -0.70 17.59
C ASN A 137 17.26 -1.58 16.66
N ILE A 138 16.94 -2.88 16.55
CA ILE A 138 17.64 -3.81 15.67
C ILE A 138 17.20 -3.56 14.23
N ASN A 139 18.14 -3.68 13.28
CA ASN A 139 17.83 -3.55 11.87
C ASN A 139 16.76 -4.58 11.45
N LEU A 140 15.63 -4.08 10.94
CA LEU A 140 14.58 -4.88 10.37
C LEU A 140 14.81 -4.99 8.86
N GLY A 141 15.21 -6.18 8.40
CA GLY A 141 15.48 -6.51 6.99
C GLY A 141 14.26 -6.30 6.08
N LEU A 142 14.44 -6.46 4.76
CA LEU A 142 13.32 -6.51 3.82
C LEU A 142 12.34 -7.63 4.21
N HIS A 143 11.07 -7.28 4.37
CA HIS A 143 10.01 -8.19 4.80
C HIS A 143 8.66 -7.75 4.23
N MET A 144 7.67 -8.62 4.35
CA MET A 144 6.26 -8.29 4.20
C MET A 144 5.55 -8.55 5.52
N ASP A 145 4.59 -7.70 5.86
CA ASP A 145 3.93 -7.74 7.16
C ASP A 145 2.84 -8.81 7.26
N LEU A 146 2.75 -9.39 8.46
CA LEU A 146 1.66 -10.29 8.85
C LEU A 146 1.47 -11.50 7.92
N LEU A 147 2.56 -12.06 7.37
CA LEU A 147 2.53 -13.28 6.55
C LEU A 147 2.01 -14.53 7.32
N SER A 148 1.85 -14.43 8.64
CA SER A 148 1.17 -15.44 9.45
C SER A 148 -0.35 -15.51 9.23
N PHE A 149 -0.96 -14.49 8.62
CA PHE A 149 -2.36 -14.51 8.22
C PHE A 149 -2.54 -15.24 6.89
N GLU A 150 -3.61 -16.04 6.78
CA GLU A 150 -3.99 -16.67 5.51
C GLU A 150 -4.25 -15.62 4.40
N ASN A 151 -4.78 -14.46 4.78
CA ASN A 151 -4.98 -13.32 3.90
C ASN A 151 -4.28 -12.10 4.51
N PRO A 152 -2.97 -11.87 4.26
CA PRO A 152 -2.25 -10.73 4.81
C PRO A 152 -2.82 -9.38 4.30
N PRO A 153 -2.52 -8.25 4.97
CA PRO A 153 -2.87 -6.93 4.46
C PRO A 153 -2.27 -6.70 3.07
N ARG A 154 -3.05 -6.09 2.17
CA ARG A 154 -2.60 -5.79 0.79
C ARG A 154 -1.84 -4.47 0.69
N PHE A 155 -2.24 -3.50 1.50
CA PHE A 155 -1.61 -2.19 1.60
C PHE A 155 -1.27 -1.92 3.06
N GLN A 156 -0.16 -1.21 3.27
CA GLN A 156 0.29 -0.74 4.56
C GLN A 156 0.50 0.77 4.48
N ALA A 157 0.04 1.48 5.49
CA ALA A 157 0.31 2.90 5.68
C ALA A 157 1.18 3.08 6.93
N LEU A 158 2.25 3.85 6.80
CA LEU A 158 3.12 4.23 7.92
C LEU A 158 3.20 5.76 7.95
N HIS A 159 2.96 6.34 9.12
CA HIS A 159 3.02 7.79 9.33
C HIS A 159 4.11 8.10 10.35
N CYS A 160 5.16 8.78 9.91
CA CYS A 160 6.26 9.20 10.78
C CYS A 160 5.82 10.37 11.66
N LEU A 161 5.49 10.08 12.93
CA LEU A 161 5.12 11.11 13.91
C LEU A 161 6.34 11.84 14.47
N ARG A 162 7.44 11.13 14.71
CA ARG A 162 8.68 11.66 15.29
C ARG A 162 9.87 10.86 14.80
N ASN A 163 10.90 11.56 14.32
CA ASN A 163 12.21 10.99 14.07
C ASN A 163 13.28 11.86 14.75
N ARG A 164 14.00 11.31 15.73
CA ARG A 164 15.06 12.00 16.50
C ARG A 164 16.32 11.15 16.65
N VAL A 165 16.47 10.14 15.78
CA VAL A 165 17.58 9.19 15.85
C VAL A 165 18.49 9.35 14.64
N GLU A 166 19.75 8.99 14.80
CA GLU A 166 20.64 8.75 13.68
C GLU A 166 20.35 7.35 13.11
N GLY A 167 20.18 7.23 11.80
CA GLY A 167 19.71 6.00 11.15
C GLY A 167 18.18 5.92 11.08
N GLY A 168 17.64 4.69 11.12
CA GLY A 168 16.18 4.45 11.02
C GLY A 168 15.58 4.78 9.66
N ALA A 169 16.40 4.86 8.60
CA ALA A 169 15.93 5.14 7.26
C ALA A 169 15.04 4.01 6.73
N SER A 170 13.90 4.38 6.14
CA SER A 170 13.09 3.45 5.38
C SER A 170 13.78 3.10 4.06
N TYR A 171 13.71 1.83 3.67
CA TYR A 171 14.19 1.36 2.39
C TYR A 171 13.20 0.35 1.82
N PHE A 172 13.08 0.33 0.50
CA PHE A 172 12.05 -0.42 -0.21
C PHE A 172 12.67 -1.19 -1.37
N VAL A 173 12.03 -2.30 -1.74
CA VAL A 173 12.39 -3.09 -2.92
C VAL A 173 11.13 -3.48 -3.67
N ASP A 174 11.20 -3.53 -4.99
CA ASP A 174 10.19 -4.17 -5.81
C ASP A 174 10.42 -5.69 -5.81
N SER A 175 9.58 -6.41 -5.07
CA SER A 175 9.67 -7.87 -4.98
C SER A 175 9.40 -8.57 -6.31
N PHE A 176 8.64 -7.97 -7.23
CA PHE A 176 8.43 -8.51 -8.57
C PHE A 176 9.69 -8.37 -9.42
N ALA A 177 10.36 -7.22 -9.37
CA ALA A 177 11.64 -7.04 -10.06
C ALA A 177 12.70 -8.03 -9.54
N VAL A 178 12.76 -8.23 -8.22
CA VAL A 178 13.65 -9.23 -7.59
C VAL A 178 13.28 -10.64 -8.05
N ALA A 179 12.00 -11.01 -8.01
CA ALA A 179 11.55 -12.35 -8.40
C ALA A 179 11.81 -12.65 -9.88
N GLN A 180 11.56 -11.70 -10.79
CA GLN A 180 11.86 -11.85 -12.20
C GLN A 180 13.36 -12.04 -12.44
N ASN A 181 14.17 -11.21 -11.80
CA ASN A 181 15.62 -11.30 -11.90
C ASN A 181 16.17 -12.61 -11.33
N PHE A 182 15.64 -13.04 -10.18
CA PHE A 182 16.00 -14.31 -9.55
C PHE A 182 15.62 -15.51 -10.43
N ALA A 183 14.41 -15.50 -11.02
CA ALA A 183 13.95 -16.57 -11.91
C ALA A 183 14.78 -16.69 -13.20
N GLN A 184 15.31 -15.58 -13.70
CA GLN A 184 16.22 -15.57 -14.85
C GLN A 184 17.58 -16.19 -14.52
N ARG A 185 18.10 -15.95 -13.31
CA ARG A 185 19.45 -16.39 -12.90
C ARG A 185 19.48 -17.77 -12.24
N TYR A 186 18.44 -18.10 -11.48
CA TYR A 186 18.37 -19.26 -10.58
C TYR A 186 17.04 -20.01 -10.78
N ARG A 187 16.83 -20.51 -12.00
CA ARG A 187 15.54 -21.08 -12.43
C ARG A 187 15.02 -22.19 -11.51
N ASP A 188 15.89 -23.11 -11.10
CA ASP A 188 15.47 -24.28 -10.32
C ASP A 188 15.18 -23.91 -8.86
N GLN A 189 15.96 -23.00 -8.28
CA GLN A 189 15.67 -22.41 -6.97
C GLN A 189 14.37 -21.61 -6.99
N ALA A 190 14.11 -20.83 -8.05
CA ALA A 190 12.87 -20.08 -8.20
C ALA A 190 11.65 -21.02 -8.28
N LYS A 191 11.76 -22.13 -9.02
CA LYS A 191 10.72 -23.17 -9.06
C LYS A 191 10.50 -23.83 -7.71
N LEU A 192 11.56 -24.08 -6.94
CA LEU A 192 11.46 -24.65 -5.61
C LEU A 192 10.71 -23.70 -4.68
N LEU A 193 11.13 -22.44 -4.60
CA LEU A 193 10.49 -21.42 -3.76
C LEU A 193 9.02 -21.20 -4.14
N ALA A 194 8.67 -21.24 -5.43
CA ALA A 194 7.29 -21.08 -5.88
C ALA A 194 6.35 -22.24 -5.52
N LYS A 195 6.89 -23.42 -5.18
CA LYS A 195 6.11 -24.63 -4.85
C LYS A 195 6.15 -24.99 -3.37
N SER A 196 7.15 -24.51 -2.65
CA SER A 196 7.31 -24.78 -1.23
C SER A 196 6.41 -23.86 -0.40
N LYS A 197 5.61 -24.47 0.47
CA LYS A 197 4.88 -23.73 1.51
C LYS A 197 5.82 -23.54 2.70
N ILE A 198 6.06 -22.30 3.09
CA ILE A 198 6.87 -21.90 4.25
C ILE A 198 5.94 -21.62 5.41
#